data_AF-A0A1A3GY53-F1
#
_entry.id   AF-A0A1A3GY53-F1
#
_cell.length_a   1.000
_cell.length_b   1.000
_cell.length_c   1.000
_cell.angle_alpha   90.00
_cell.angle_beta   90.00
_cell.angle_gamma   90.00
#
_symmetry.space_group_name_H-M   'P 1'
#
loop_
_entity.id
_entity.type
_entity.pdbx_description
1 polymer ?
#
loop_
_entity_poly.entity_id
_entity_poly.type
_entity_poly.pdbx_seq_one_letter_code
_entity_poly.pdbx_strand_id
1 'polypeptide(L)' 'MKKLGALLGKLTEANRPGFYPDPSGDGTFKFWTGSRLLDAPEYVEAKVIELIEPHLENAFAEGMRAGYALAQEEQRLKGA' A
#
# COMPACT_ATOMS: atom_id res chain seq x y z
N MET A 1 -13.22 -7.78 -38.45
CA MET A 1 -13.45 -7.32 -37.06
C MET A 1 -12.51 -7.94 -36.00
N LYS A 2 -11.61 -8.89 -36.31
CA LYS A 2 -10.75 -9.55 -35.29
C LYS A 2 -9.56 -8.72 -34.77
N LYS A 3 -9.10 -7.69 -35.50
CA LYS A 3 -7.93 -6.87 -35.12
C LYS A 3 -8.22 -5.84 -34.02
N LEU A 4 -9.45 -5.33 -33.94
CA LEU A 4 -9.83 -4.29 -32.98
C LEU A 4 -9.91 -4.84 -31.55
N GLY A 5 -10.44 -6.06 -31.38
CA GLY A 5 -10.51 -6.74 -30.08
C GLY A 5 -9.14 -7.12 -29.52
N ALA A 6 -8.18 -7.50 -30.38
CA ALA A 6 -6.81 -7.78 -29.95
C ALA A 6 -6.04 -6.50 -29.53
N LEU A 7 -6.31 -5.37 -30.20
CA LEU A 7 -5.72 -4.08 -29.85
C LEU A 7 -6.28 -3.55 -28.52
N LEU A 8 -7.60 -3.67 -28.32
CA LEU A 8 -8.27 -3.32 -27.07
C LEU A 8 -7.83 -4.25 -25.92
N GLY A 9 -7.65 -5.55 -26.17
CA GLY A 9 -7.11 -6.50 -25.20
C GLY A 9 -5.70 -6.12 -24.71
N LYS A 10 -4.81 -5.73 -25.63
CA LYS A 10 -3.47 -5.23 -25.28
C LYS A 10 -3.49 -3.91 -24.51
N LEU A 11 -4.40 -2.99 -24.86
CA LEU A 11 -4.62 -1.75 -24.11
C LEU A 11 -5.15 -2.02 -22.70
N THR A 12 -6.00 -3.04 -22.52
CA THR A 12 -6.50 -3.43 -21.19
C THR A 12 -5.46 -4.15 -20.35
N GLU A 13 -4.55 -4.93 -20.95
CA GLU A 13 -3.43 -5.55 -20.24
C GLU A 13 -2.36 -4.52 -19.85
N ALA A 14 -2.08 -3.51 -20.69
CA ALA A 14 -1.15 -2.43 -20.38
C ALA A 14 -1.64 -1.49 -19.26
N ASN A 15 -2.95 -1.51 -18.95
CA ASN A 15 -3.54 -0.68 -17.91
C ASN A 15 -3.70 -1.38 -16.55
N ARG A 16 -3.37 -2.67 -16.44
CA ARG A 16 -3.44 -3.39 -15.15
C ARG A 16 -2.21 -3.07 -14.31
N PRO A 17 -2.34 -2.91 -12.99
CA PRO A 17 -1.17 -2.76 -12.13
C PRO A 17 -0.23 -3.96 -12.26
N GLY A 18 1.06 -3.72 -12.42
CA GLY A 18 2.04 -4.78 -12.69
C GLY A 18 3.40 -4.28 -13.14
N PHE A 19 4.35 -5.19 -13.31
CA PHE A 19 5.68 -4.87 -13.82
C PHE A 19 5.70 -4.86 -15.35
N TYR A 20 6.19 -3.77 -15.93
CA TYR A 20 6.35 -3.58 -17.37
C TYR A 20 7.77 -3.09 -17.68
N PRO A 21 8.31 -3.39 -18.88
CA PRO A 21 9.56 -2.79 -19.33
C PRO A 21 9.46 -1.26 -19.33
N ASP A 22 10.52 -0.56 -18.93
CA ASP A 22 10.58 0.89 -19.01
C ASP A 22 10.45 1.33 -20.50
N PRO A 23 9.51 2.23 -20.85
CA PRO A 23 9.40 2.80 -22.19
C PRO A 23 10.67 3.55 -22.66
N SER A 24 11.59 3.92 -21.77
CA SER A 24 12.89 4.51 -22.12
C SER A 24 13.82 3.55 -22.87
N GLY A 25 13.59 2.22 -22.74
CA GLY A 25 14.40 1.19 -23.38
C GLY A 25 15.73 0.89 -22.66
N ASP A 26 15.89 1.32 -21.41
CA ASP A 26 17.09 1.07 -20.60
C ASP A 26 17.22 -0.39 -20.08
N GLY A 27 16.23 -1.24 -20.37
CA GLY A 27 16.21 -2.65 -19.98
C GLY A 27 15.74 -2.90 -18.54
N THR A 28 15.30 -1.86 -17.83
CA THR A 28 14.72 -1.99 -16.49
C THR A 28 13.22 -2.30 -16.54
N PHE A 29 12.68 -2.81 -15.43
CA PHE A 29 11.25 -2.99 -15.23
C PHE A 29 10.74 -1.98 -14.20
N LYS A 30 9.60 -1.36 -14.48
CA LYS A 30 8.91 -0.43 -13.58
C LYS A 30 7.52 -0.95 -13.24
N PHE A 31 7.05 -0.61 -12.05
CA PHE A 31 5.72 -1.01 -11.61
C PHE A 31 4.69 0.05 -12.03
N TRP A 32 3.74 -0.33 -12.89
CA TRP A 32 2.59 0.50 -13.23
C TRP A 32 1.53 0.41 -12.14
N THR A 33 1.04 1.55 -11.65
CA THR A 33 0.00 1.62 -10.62
C THR A 33 -1.42 1.70 -11.18
N GLY A 34 -1.60 1.80 -12.51
CA GLY A 34 -2.85 2.25 -13.12
C GLY A 34 -2.86 3.76 -13.45
N SER A 35 -1.90 4.53 -12.92
CA SER A 35 -1.81 5.99 -13.13
C SER A 35 -0.38 6.51 -13.33
N ARG A 36 0.63 5.86 -12.76
CA ARG A 36 2.05 6.20 -12.94
C ARG A 36 2.94 4.96 -12.88
N LEU A 37 4.16 5.09 -13.41
CA LEU A 37 5.23 4.11 -13.23
C LEU A 37 6.03 4.45 -11.97
N LEU A 38 6.37 3.41 -11.20
CA LEU A 38 7.24 3.48 -10.02
C LEU A 38 8.52 2.71 -10.29
N ASP A 39 9.63 3.25 -9.83
CA ASP A 39 10.87 2.50 -9.76
C ASP A 39 10.80 1.45 -8.63
N ALA A 40 11.68 0.44 -8.68
CA ALA A 40 11.66 -0.66 -7.72
C ALA A 40 11.74 -0.19 -6.24
N PRO A 41 12.59 0.79 -5.86
CA PRO A 41 12.62 1.29 -4.48
C PRO A 41 11.29 1.94 -4.06
N GLU A 42 10.69 2.77 -4.92
CA GLU A 42 9.41 3.42 -4.65
C GLU A 42 8.28 2.41 -4.51
N TYR A 43 8.26 1.36 -5.35
CA TYR A 43 7.29 0.29 -5.24
C TYR A 43 7.43 -0.48 -3.92
N VAL A 44 8.66 -0.81 -3.52
CA VAL A 44 8.93 -1.51 -2.25
C VAL A 44 8.50 -0.64 -1.07
N GLU A 45 8.85 0.65 -1.07
CA GLU A 45 8.42 1.58 -0.02
C GLU A 45 6.90 1.66 0.08
N ALA A 46 6.21 1.85 -1.04
CA ALA A 46 4.75 1.90 -1.08
C ALA A 46 4.12 0.61 -0.52
N LYS A 47 4.68 -0.56 -0.84
CA LYS A 47 4.19 -1.85 -0.34
C LYS A 47 4.51 -2.08 1.13
N VAL A 48 5.66 -1.63 1.60
CA VAL A 48 6.02 -1.68 3.01
C VAL A 48 5.05 -0.83 3.82
N ILE A 49 4.75 0.40 3.38
CA ILE A 49 3.77 1.27 4.04
C ILE A 49 2.38 0.61 4.04
N GLU A 50 1.88 0.19 2.87
CA GLU A 50 0.55 -0.46 2.73
C GLU A 50 0.38 -1.68 3.66
N LEU A 51 1.44 -2.47 3.83
CA LEU A 51 1.39 -3.67 4.66
C LEU A 51 1.58 -3.38 6.15
N ILE A 52 2.38 -2.38 6.52
CA ILE A 52 2.76 -2.13 7.91
C ILE A 52 1.82 -1.13 8.60
N GLU A 53 1.34 -0.12 7.89
CA GLU A 53 0.53 0.97 8.44
C GLU A 53 -0.69 0.47 9.25
N PRO A 54 -1.49 -0.51 8.78
CA PRO A 54 -2.64 -1.00 9.54
C PRO A 54 -2.23 -1.67 10.87
N HIS A 55 -1.06 -2.31 10.90
CA HIS A 55 -0.55 -2.95 12.12
C HIS A 55 -0.07 -1.92 13.14
N LEU A 56 0.58 -0.84 12.68
CA LEU A 56 1.00 0.25 13.55
C LEU A 56 -0.19 0.99 14.14
N GLU A 57 -1.21 1.29 13.34
CA GLU A 57 -2.45 1.93 13.81
C GLU A 57 -3.13 1.08 14.87
N ASN A 58 -3.22 -0.23 14.66
CA ASN A 58 -3.88 -1.13 15.59
C ASN A 58 -3.10 -1.26 16.91
N ALA A 59 -1.77 -1.41 16.84
CA ALA A 59 -0.90 -1.45 18.01
C ALA A 59 -0.99 -0.14 18.82
N PHE A 60 -1.03 1.00 18.14
CA PHE A 60 -1.21 2.29 18.79
C PHE A 60 -2.58 2.40 19.49
N ALA A 61 -3.66 1.99 18.82
CA ALA A 61 -5.01 2.00 19.37
C ALA A 61 -5.16 1.08 20.59
N GLU A 62 -4.49 -0.07 20.59
CA GLU A 62 -4.43 -0.99 21.74
C GLU A 62 -3.66 -0.36 22.91
N GLY A 63 -2.48 0.22 22.65
CA GLY A 63 -1.69 0.92 23.66
C GLY A 63 -2.46 2.07 24.33
N MET A 64 -3.16 2.89 23.54
CA MET A 64 -4.00 3.98 24.04
C MET A 64 -5.15 3.47 24.93
N ARG A 65 -5.83 2.39 24.53
CA ARG A 65 -6.90 1.77 25.32
C ARG A 65 -6.38 1.21 26.65
N ALA A 66 -5.23 0.52 26.62
CA ALA A 66 -4.60 -0.01 27.82
C ALA A 66 -4.19 1.12 28.79
N GLY A 67 -3.58 2.19 28.28
CA GLY A 67 -3.22 3.36 29.08
C GLY A 67 -4.43 4.03 29.73
N TYR A 68 -5.54 4.18 29.01
CA TYR A 68 -6.77 4.76 29.54
C TYR A 68 -7.39 3.90 30.67
N ALA A 69 -7.39 2.58 30.51
CA ALA A 69 -7.87 1.65 31.54
C ALA A 69 -7.03 1.75 32.83
N LEU A 70 -5.70 1.77 32.70
CA LEU A 70 -4.78 1.94 33.84
C LEU A 70 -5.01 3.28 34.56
N ALA A 71 -5.18 4.37 33.81
CA ALA A 71 -5.43 5.69 34.38
C ALA A 71 -6.76 5.75 35.16
N GLN A 72 -7.82 5.10 34.66
CA GLN A 72 -9.09 5.01 35.39
C GLN A 72 -8.98 4.17 36.66
N GLU A 73 -8.24 3.07 36.62
CA GLU A 73 -8.01 2.24 37.79
C GLU A 73 -7.21 2.97 38.87
N GLU A 74 -6.17 3.72 38.48
CA GLU A 74 -5.45 4.58 39.41
C GLU A 74 -6.32 5.65 40.06
N GLN A 75 -7.21 6.30 39.29
CA GLN A 75 -8.15 7.29 39.85
C GLN A 75 -9.12 6.64 40.83
N ARG A 76 -9.64 5.44 40.53
CA ARG A 76 -10.51 4.68 41.42
C ARG A 76 -9.81 4.34 42.74
N LEU A 77 -8.53 3.93 42.68
CA LEU A 77 -7.74 3.58 43.86
C LEU A 77 -7.33 4.81 44.69
N LYS A 78 -7.10 5.96 44.06
CA LYS A 78 -6.76 7.22 44.76
C LYS A 78 -7.98 7.91 45.38
N GLY A 79 -9.18 7.60 44.92
CA GLY A 79 -10.45 8.15 45.42
C GLY A 79 -11.21 7.26 46.42
N ALA A 80 -10.68 6.07 46.74
CA ALA A 80 -11.22 5.12 47.73
C ALA A 80 -10.38 5.14 49.02
#